data_AF-D4H0V4-F1
#
_entry.id   AF-D4H0V4-F1
#
_cell.length_a   1.000
_cell.length_b   1.000
_cell.length_c   1.000
_cell.angle_alpha   90.00
_cell.angle_beta   90.00
_cell.angle_gamma   90.00
#
_symmetry.space_group_name_H-M   'P 1'
#
loop_
_entity.id
_entity.type
_entity.pdbx_description
1 polymer ?
#
loop_
_entity_poly.entity_id
_entity_poly.type
_entity_poly.pdbx_seq_one_letter_code
_entity_poly.pdbx_strand_id
1 'polypeptide(L)'
;MRKYIILLLIIALSAGGLYYTFSDVSYDYYDEAKVLYDEGQYKKAHDLLEIGLSKNPLNRKIIALKGKVYPIVEGQQNLKEAEAKYQEAINLALNGQISSAKLSMSKAYELASKVTSTSMVKDKADELLRKIERDSTLVLENAPEARYKNALKHEGDGNLLRAYEALSNIDVQNEKVRRKMSDIAFRLGEERYSGFAGKPSVNEHLVRDAIYWYSQVQPFDDNYEKAEQRINELKLMNTK
;
A
#
# COMPACT_ATOMS: atom_id res chain seq x y z
N MET A 1 71.30 -27.26 -11.95
CA MET A 1 70.62 -26.31 -12.86
C MET A 1 69.10 -26.43 -12.84
N ARG A 2 68.47 -27.58 -13.16
CA ARG A 2 66.99 -27.72 -13.19
C ARG A 2 66.25 -27.25 -11.92
N LYS A 3 66.79 -27.50 -10.72
CA LYS A 3 66.16 -27.09 -9.44
C LYS A 3 66.10 -25.56 -9.24
N TYR A 4 67.08 -24.82 -9.75
CA TYR A 4 67.12 -23.36 -9.65
C TYR A 4 66.17 -22.68 -10.64
N ILE A 5 65.94 -23.30 -11.80
CA ILE A 5 64.98 -22.83 -12.81
C ILE A 5 63.54 -22.93 -12.27
N ILE A 6 63.21 -24.04 -11.59
CA ILE A 6 61.88 -24.23 -10.97
C ILE A 6 61.65 -23.21 -9.85
N LEU A 7 62.66 -22.93 -9.02
CA LEU A 7 62.55 -21.95 -7.95
C LEU A 7 62.35 -20.53 -8.49
N LEU A 8 63.07 -20.16 -9.56
CA LEU A 8 62.90 -18.88 -10.26
C LEU A 8 61.52 -18.74 -10.90
N LEU A 9 60.99 -19.82 -11.48
CA LEU A 9 59.62 -19.84 -12.03
C LEU A 9 58.55 -19.63 -10.95
N ILE A 10 58.71 -20.25 -9.78
CA ILE A 10 57.79 -20.05 -8.65
C ILE A 10 57.87 -18.61 -8.14
N ILE A 11 59.07 -18.05 -8.00
CA ILE A 11 59.26 -16.65 -7.58
C ILE A 11 58.69 -15.68 -8.62
N ALA A 12 58.91 -15.93 -9.91
CA ALA A 12 58.38 -15.10 -11.00
C ALA A 12 56.84 -15.18 -11.10
N LEU A 13 56.24 -16.35 -10.89
CA LEU A 13 54.78 -16.51 -10.80
C LEU A 13 54.20 -15.84 -9.56
N SER A 14 54.90 -15.93 -8.43
CA SER A 14 54.51 -15.25 -7.18
C SER A 14 54.61 -13.73 -7.33
N ALA A 15 55.69 -13.23 -7.93
CA ALA A 15 55.91 -11.81 -8.20
C ALA A 15 54.94 -11.28 -9.26
N GLY A 16 54.60 -12.06 -10.29
CA GLY A 16 53.59 -11.73 -11.29
C GLY A 16 52.19 -11.68 -10.71
N GLY A 17 51.83 -12.62 -9.84
CA GLY A 17 50.57 -12.60 -9.08
C GLY A 17 50.47 -11.42 -8.11
N LEU A 18 51.59 -11.04 -7.47
CA LEU A 18 51.68 -9.86 -6.63
C LEU A 18 51.59 -8.56 -7.46
N TYR A 19 52.26 -8.48 -8.61
CA TYR A 19 52.19 -7.30 -9.48
C TYR A 19 50.79 -7.09 -10.08
N TYR A 20 50.12 -8.16 -10.48
CA TYR A 20 48.74 -8.09 -10.97
C TYR A 20 47.76 -7.67 -9.88
N THR A 21 48.01 -8.04 -8.62
CA THR A 21 47.18 -7.60 -7.48
C THR A 21 47.48 -6.17 -7.03
N PHE A 22 48.70 -5.65 -7.24
CA PHE A 22 49.05 -4.25 -6.95
C PHE A 22 48.71 -3.27 -8.09
N SER A 23 48.49 -3.75 -9.33
CA SER A 23 48.05 -2.94 -10.48
C SER A 23 46.55 -3.10 -10.82
N ASP A 24 45.81 -3.77 -9.94
CA ASP A 24 44.39 -4.00 -10.12
C ASP A 24 43.62 -2.72 -9.80
N VAL A 25 43.08 -2.11 -10.85
CA VAL A 25 42.24 -0.90 -10.84
C VAL A 25 41.08 -0.99 -9.82
N SER A 26 40.67 -2.20 -9.42
CA SER A 26 39.68 -2.37 -8.34
C SER A 26 40.12 -1.74 -7.01
N TYR A 27 41.42 -1.71 -6.69
CA TYR A 27 41.91 -1.09 -5.47
C TYR A 27 41.87 0.44 -5.50
N ASP A 28 42.02 1.06 -6.68
CA ASP A 28 41.85 2.52 -6.82
C ASP A 28 40.41 2.92 -6.50
N TYR A 29 39.42 2.16 -7.02
CA TYR A 29 38.01 2.35 -6.69
C TYR A 29 37.73 2.15 -5.19
N TYR A 30 38.41 1.22 -4.53
CA TYR A 30 38.30 1.05 -3.08
C TYR A 30 38.80 2.29 -2.33
N ASP A 31 39.97 2.81 -2.68
CA ASP A 31 40.58 3.93 -1.97
C ASP A 31 39.74 5.20 -2.16
N GLU A 32 39.24 5.46 -3.37
CA GLU A 32 38.33 6.59 -3.63
C GLU A 32 36.97 6.41 -2.92
N ALA A 33 36.39 5.21 -2.95
CA ALA A 33 35.15 4.92 -2.23
C ALA A 33 35.30 5.08 -0.71
N LYS A 34 36.48 4.77 -0.17
CA LYS A 34 36.77 4.93 1.25
C LYS A 34 36.84 6.41 1.65
N VAL A 35 37.48 7.26 0.84
CA VAL A 35 37.48 8.71 1.07
C VAL A 35 36.05 9.25 1.06
N LEU A 36 35.24 8.85 0.07
CA LEU A 36 33.84 9.26 0.00
C LEU A 36 32.99 8.73 1.17
N TYR A 37 33.28 7.53 1.67
CA TYR A 37 32.65 6.98 2.86
C TYR A 37 32.97 7.81 4.11
N ASP A 38 34.24 8.20 4.28
CA ASP A 38 34.71 9.02 5.40
C ASP A 38 34.14 10.46 5.32
N GLU A 39 33.90 10.98 4.10
CA GLU A 39 33.22 12.25 3.85
C GLU A 39 31.68 12.18 3.96
N GLY A 40 31.10 11.02 4.23
CA GLY A 40 29.66 10.82 4.33
C GLY A 40 28.90 10.78 2.99
N GLN A 41 29.62 10.71 1.87
CA GLN A 41 29.07 10.59 0.52
C GLN A 41 28.72 9.13 0.17
N TYR A 42 27.95 8.45 1.02
CA TYR A 42 27.71 7.00 0.99
C TYR A 42 27.16 6.47 -0.33
N LYS A 43 26.30 7.22 -1.02
CA LYS A 43 25.76 6.80 -2.32
C LYS A 43 26.86 6.73 -3.39
N LYS A 44 27.71 7.76 -3.47
CA LYS A 44 28.84 7.76 -4.41
C LYS A 44 29.87 6.70 -4.03
N ALA A 45 30.13 6.52 -2.74
CA ALA A 45 30.98 5.44 -2.25
C ALA A 45 30.42 4.07 -2.70
N HIS A 46 29.11 3.84 -2.56
CA HIS A 46 28.45 2.63 -3.01
C HIS A 46 28.62 2.38 -4.52
N ASP A 47 28.37 3.40 -5.35
CA ASP A 47 28.49 3.31 -6.80
C ASP A 47 29.93 2.93 -7.22
N LEU A 48 30.96 3.52 -6.60
CA LEU A 48 32.36 3.15 -6.85
C LEU A 48 32.70 1.74 -6.39
N LEU A 49 32.12 1.26 -5.27
CA LEU A 49 32.32 -0.11 -4.82
C LEU A 49 31.69 -1.13 -5.80
N GLU A 50 30.54 -0.82 -6.41
CA GLU A 50 29.95 -1.67 -7.46
C GLU A 50 30.85 -1.73 -8.70
N ILE A 51 31.39 -0.57 -9.14
CA ILE A 51 32.33 -0.51 -10.26
C ILE A 51 33.59 -1.33 -9.93
N GLY A 52 34.15 -1.18 -8.73
CA GLY A 52 35.31 -1.93 -8.30
C GLY A 52 35.07 -3.45 -8.23
N LEU A 53 33.89 -3.89 -7.75
CA LEU A 53 33.50 -5.32 -7.80
C LEU A 53 33.28 -5.83 -9.22
N SER A 54 32.82 -4.98 -10.14
CA SER A 54 32.68 -5.38 -11.54
C SER A 54 34.04 -5.62 -12.21
N LYS A 55 35.12 -5.00 -11.70
CA LYS A 55 36.50 -5.24 -12.16
C LYS A 55 37.13 -6.44 -11.46
N ASN A 56 36.94 -6.57 -10.15
CA ASN A 56 37.39 -7.71 -9.38
C ASN A 56 36.33 -8.14 -8.35
N PRO A 57 35.51 -9.16 -8.66
CA PRO A 57 34.45 -9.63 -7.77
C PRO A 57 34.94 -10.19 -6.42
N LEU A 58 36.23 -10.54 -6.31
CA LEU A 58 36.83 -11.14 -5.13
C LEU A 58 37.65 -10.15 -4.29
N ASN A 59 37.61 -8.85 -4.61
CA ASN A 59 38.32 -7.84 -3.82
C ASN A 59 37.72 -7.74 -2.41
N ARG A 60 38.40 -8.37 -1.44
CA ARG A 60 37.94 -8.45 -0.04
C ARG A 60 37.79 -7.10 0.63
N LYS A 61 38.60 -6.10 0.26
CA LYS A 61 38.50 -4.74 0.83
C LYS A 61 37.21 -4.06 0.40
N ILE A 62 36.86 -4.18 -0.88
CA ILE A 62 35.60 -3.65 -1.44
C ILE A 62 34.41 -4.37 -0.82
N ILE A 63 34.43 -5.71 -0.73
CA ILE A 63 33.36 -6.49 -0.10
C ILE A 63 33.14 -6.03 1.35
N ALA A 64 34.21 -5.87 2.13
CA ALA A 64 34.12 -5.44 3.52
C ALA A 64 33.56 -4.02 3.67
N LEU A 65 33.99 -3.08 2.81
CA LEU A 65 33.47 -1.71 2.84
C LEU A 65 32.02 -1.65 2.35
N LYS A 66 31.66 -2.41 1.31
CA LYS A 66 30.29 -2.55 0.82
C LYS A 66 29.34 -3.04 1.91
N GLY A 67 29.77 -3.99 2.74
CA GLY A 67 28.99 -4.44 3.90
C GLY A 67 28.65 -3.33 4.91
N LYS A 68 29.44 -2.27 4.97
CA LYS A 68 29.17 -1.09 5.82
C LYS A 68 28.34 -0.03 5.09
N VAL A 69 28.61 0.21 3.81
CA VAL A 69 27.95 1.25 3.02
C VAL A 69 26.53 0.85 2.62
N TYR A 70 26.35 -0.42 2.25
CA TYR A 70 25.09 -0.93 1.70
C TYR A 70 23.89 -0.72 2.65
N PRO A 71 23.95 -1.06 3.96
CA PRO A 71 22.84 -0.80 4.87
C PRO A 71 22.51 0.69 5.06
N ILE A 72 23.50 1.58 4.87
CA ILE A 72 23.30 3.04 4.98
C ILE A 72 22.49 3.53 3.77
N VAL A 73 22.90 3.16 2.56
CA VAL A 73 22.24 3.56 1.31
C VAL A 73 20.86 2.93 1.20
N GLU A 74 20.74 1.64 1.49
CA GLU A 74 19.46 0.92 1.48
C GLU A 74 18.51 1.47 2.56
N GLY A 75 19.02 1.80 3.75
CA GLY A 75 18.23 2.43 4.80
C GLY A 75 17.66 3.80 4.40
N GLN A 76 18.44 4.62 3.68
CA GLN A 76 17.95 5.90 3.13
C GLN A 76 16.84 5.71 2.09
N GLN A 77 17.01 4.73 1.19
CA GLN A 77 15.99 4.42 0.19
C GLN A 77 14.71 3.88 0.84
N ASN A 78 14.84 2.93 1.76
CA ASN A 78 13.73 2.36 2.50
C ASN A 78 12.94 3.43 3.26
N LEU A 79 13.63 4.37 3.93
CA LEU A 79 12.95 5.47 4.61
C LEU A 79 12.16 6.34 3.61
N LYS A 80 12.77 6.74 2.49
CA LYS A 80 12.12 7.59 1.49
C LYS A 80 10.87 6.91 0.91
N GLU A 81 10.96 5.63 0.60
CA GLU A 81 9.83 4.85 0.10
C GLU A 81 8.76 4.66 1.18
N ALA A 82 9.16 4.46 2.44
CA ALA A 82 8.24 4.38 3.57
C ALA A 82 7.45 5.68 3.77
N GLU A 83 8.11 6.83 3.73
CA GLU A 83 7.46 8.15 3.84
C GLU A 83 6.43 8.37 2.72
N ALA A 84 6.78 8.00 1.49
CA ALA A 84 5.85 8.10 0.37
C ALA A 84 4.61 7.19 0.56
N LYS A 85 4.83 5.95 1.01
CA LYS A 85 3.74 4.99 1.26
C LYS A 85 2.85 5.40 2.43
N TYR A 86 3.44 6.00 3.46
CA TYR A 86 2.69 6.57 4.58
C TYR A 86 1.80 7.72 4.11
N GLN A 87 2.33 8.67 3.33
CA GLN A 87 1.54 9.77 2.81
C GLN A 87 0.42 9.30 1.87
N GLU A 88 0.69 8.30 1.03
CA GLU A 88 -0.31 7.63 0.20
C GLU A 88 -1.41 7.02 1.07
N ALA A 89 -1.04 6.30 2.15
CA ALA A 89 -1.99 5.70 3.08
C ALA A 89 -2.92 6.75 3.72
N ILE A 90 -2.38 7.89 4.16
CA ILE A 90 -3.17 8.99 4.71
C ILE A 90 -4.14 9.55 3.66
N ASN A 91 -3.68 9.81 2.44
CA ASN A 91 -4.54 10.33 1.38
C ASN A 91 -5.66 9.33 1.02
N LEU A 92 -5.34 8.04 0.90
CA LEU A 92 -6.31 6.98 0.67
C LEU A 92 -7.34 6.90 1.81
N ALA A 93 -6.89 7.03 3.05
CA ALA A 93 -7.77 7.06 4.22
C ALA A 93 -8.73 8.25 4.21
N LEU A 94 -8.23 9.45 3.90
CA LEU A 94 -9.04 10.67 3.77
C LEU A 94 -10.07 10.56 2.64
N ASN A 95 -9.72 9.85 1.56
CA ASN A 95 -10.62 9.55 0.45
C ASN A 95 -11.53 8.33 0.73
N GLY A 96 -11.46 7.75 1.93
CA GLY A 96 -12.28 6.61 2.34
C GLY A 96 -11.88 5.28 1.72
N GLN A 97 -10.73 5.15 1.05
CA GLN A 97 -10.21 3.90 0.46
C GLN A 97 -9.44 3.08 1.50
N ILE A 98 -10.16 2.55 2.49
CA ILE A 98 -9.57 2.00 3.72
C ILE A 98 -8.69 0.79 3.49
N SER A 99 -9.13 -0.24 2.75
CA SER A 99 -8.30 -1.44 2.52
C SER A 99 -6.98 -1.11 1.84
N SER A 100 -7.01 -0.21 0.85
CA SER A 100 -5.82 0.31 0.17
C SER A 100 -4.94 1.16 1.09
N ALA A 101 -5.56 1.94 1.98
CA ALA A 101 -4.85 2.69 3.02
C ALA A 101 -4.14 1.75 4.01
N LYS A 102 -4.81 0.69 4.50
CA LYS A 102 -4.20 -0.33 5.38
C LYS A 102 -3.00 -0.99 4.71
N LEU A 103 -3.15 -1.38 3.44
CA LEU A 103 -2.07 -2.00 2.68
C LEU A 103 -0.88 -1.06 2.52
N SER A 104 -1.13 0.19 2.15
CA SER A 104 -0.08 1.20 1.99
C SER A 104 0.61 1.52 3.32
N MET A 105 -0.17 1.61 4.41
CA MET A 105 0.35 1.85 5.76
C MET A 105 1.21 0.67 6.24
N SER A 106 0.77 -0.57 6.01
CA SER A 106 1.53 -1.77 6.31
C SER A 106 2.85 -1.81 5.54
N LYS A 107 2.83 -1.45 4.26
CA LYS A 107 4.04 -1.37 3.42
C LYS A 107 5.00 -0.28 3.90
N ALA A 108 4.48 0.87 4.35
CA ALA A 108 5.28 1.92 4.96
C ALA A 108 5.97 1.42 6.24
N TYR A 109 5.23 0.70 7.10
CA TYR A 109 5.78 0.10 8.33
C TYR A 109 6.88 -0.91 8.01
N GLU A 110 6.64 -1.83 7.06
CA GLU A 110 7.61 -2.84 6.63
C GLU A 110 8.91 -2.18 6.17
N LEU A 111 8.83 -1.19 5.27
CA LEU A 111 9.99 -0.48 4.75
C LEU A 111 10.76 0.28 5.86
N ALA A 112 10.05 0.99 6.73
CA ALA A 112 10.68 1.70 7.85
C ALA A 112 11.36 0.74 8.85
N SER A 113 10.78 -0.45 9.09
CA SER A 113 11.34 -1.47 9.97
C SER A 113 12.62 -2.12 9.43
N LYS A 114 12.81 -2.12 8.10
CA LYS A 114 14.03 -2.63 7.45
C LYS A 114 15.22 -1.67 7.56
N VAL A 115 15.01 -0.44 8.02
CA VAL A 115 16.10 0.50 8.29
C VAL A 115 16.89 0.02 9.51
N THR A 116 18.12 -0.43 9.25
CA THR A 116 19.00 -0.99 10.27
C THR A 116 19.51 0.08 11.24
N SER A 117 19.93 -0.35 12.43
CA SER A 117 20.51 0.55 13.44
C SER A 117 21.82 1.22 13.00
N THR A 118 22.51 0.64 12.03
CA THR A 118 23.72 1.19 11.43
C THR A 118 23.45 2.29 10.40
N SER A 119 22.17 2.49 10.00
CA SER A 119 21.80 3.53 9.06
C SER A 119 21.72 4.90 9.77
N MET A 120 22.26 5.93 9.13
CA MET A 120 22.17 7.31 9.66
C MET A 120 20.74 7.85 9.75
N VAL A 121 19.79 7.21 9.08
CA VAL A 121 18.38 7.62 9.10
C VAL A 121 17.53 6.78 10.05
N LYS A 122 18.16 5.97 10.91
CA LYS A 122 17.46 5.12 11.87
C LYS A 122 16.50 5.90 12.75
N ASP A 123 16.94 7.01 13.35
CA ASP A 123 16.11 7.81 14.24
C ASP A 123 14.84 8.34 13.54
N LYS A 124 14.99 8.74 12.27
CA LYS A 124 13.86 9.19 11.44
C LYS A 124 12.92 8.03 11.09
N ALA A 125 13.46 6.87 10.80
CA ALA A 125 12.66 5.67 10.57
C ALA A 125 11.88 5.26 11.83
N ASP A 126 12.48 5.36 13.01
CA ASP A 126 11.81 5.08 14.29
C ASP A 126 10.76 6.13 14.66
N GLU A 127 10.97 7.39 14.29
CA GLU A 127 9.92 8.42 14.37
C GLU A 127 8.76 8.11 13.44
N LEU A 128 9.05 7.70 12.19
CA LEU A 128 8.02 7.31 11.23
C LEU A 128 7.23 6.08 11.69
N LEU A 129 7.88 5.07 12.27
CA LEU A 129 7.22 3.90 12.85
C LEU A 129 6.24 4.33 13.96
N ARG A 130 6.67 5.20 14.88
CA ARG A 130 5.79 5.74 15.93
C ARG A 130 4.61 6.54 15.37
N LYS A 131 4.82 7.32 14.29
CA LYS A 131 3.74 8.02 13.58
C LYS A 131 2.76 7.03 12.95
N ILE A 132 3.26 6.01 12.26
CA ILE A 132 2.45 4.97 11.64
C ILE A 132 1.61 4.25 12.70
N GLU A 133 2.20 3.86 13.83
CA GLU A 133 1.47 3.19 14.91
C GLU A 133 0.32 4.06 15.43
N ARG A 134 0.61 5.32 15.80
CA ARG A 134 -0.40 6.27 16.27
C ARG A 134 -1.52 6.50 15.25
N ASP A 135 -1.15 6.72 13.99
CA ASP A 135 -2.10 7.11 12.96
C ASP A 135 -2.85 5.90 12.40
N SER A 136 -2.28 4.70 12.47
CA SER A 136 -2.97 3.47 12.11
C SER A 136 -4.20 3.26 12.99
N THR A 137 -4.12 3.52 14.29
CA THR A 137 -5.27 3.49 15.20
C THR A 137 -6.33 4.52 14.78
N LEU A 138 -5.92 5.78 14.55
CA LEU A 138 -6.83 6.86 14.13
C LEU A 138 -7.52 6.59 12.78
N VAL A 139 -6.80 6.04 11.80
CA VAL A 139 -7.32 5.74 10.46
C VAL A 139 -8.24 4.51 10.47
N LEU A 140 -7.90 3.48 11.25
CA LEU A 140 -8.68 2.25 11.34
C LEU A 140 -9.96 2.42 12.15
N GLU A 141 -9.91 3.21 13.23
CA GLU A 141 -11.06 3.42 14.12
C GLU A 141 -12.08 4.44 13.59
N ASN A 142 -11.64 5.48 12.85
CA ASN A 142 -12.54 6.53 12.35
C ASN A 142 -13.09 6.28 10.93
N ALA A 143 -12.58 5.26 10.24
CA ALA A 143 -12.98 4.88 8.89
C ALA A 143 -14.51 4.66 8.69
N PRO A 144 -15.23 3.97 9.61
CA PRO A 144 -16.68 3.77 9.47
C PRO A 144 -17.47 5.09 9.51
N GLU A 145 -17.07 6.03 10.36
CA GLU A 145 -17.78 7.31 10.52
C GLU A 145 -17.56 8.24 9.32
N ALA A 146 -16.35 8.25 8.74
CA ALA A 146 -16.06 9.01 7.52
C ALA A 146 -16.88 8.49 6.32
N ARG A 147 -16.97 7.16 6.16
CA ARG A 147 -17.81 6.55 5.10
C ARG A 147 -19.30 6.80 5.33
N TYR A 148 -19.75 6.74 6.58
CA TYR A 148 -21.12 7.11 6.93
C TYR A 148 -21.41 8.57 6.54
N LYS A 149 -20.51 9.50 6.83
CA LYS A 149 -20.65 10.91 6.40
C LYS A 149 -20.66 11.07 4.88
N ASN A 150 -19.80 10.35 4.15
CA ASN A 150 -19.82 10.37 2.68
C ASN A 150 -21.13 9.83 2.11
N ALA A 151 -21.70 8.78 2.72
CA ALA A 151 -23.02 8.29 2.34
C ALA A 151 -24.11 9.34 2.57
N LEU A 152 -24.09 10.03 3.71
CA LEU A 152 -25.01 11.14 3.98
C LEU A 152 -24.85 12.29 2.97
N LYS A 153 -23.62 12.56 2.52
CA LYS A 153 -23.38 13.55 1.46
C LYS A 153 -24.01 13.11 0.14
N HIS A 154 -23.75 11.88 -0.31
CA HIS A 154 -24.37 11.36 -1.54
C HIS A 154 -25.89 11.34 -1.46
N GLU A 155 -26.45 11.01 -0.29
CA GLU A 155 -27.88 11.08 -0.05
C GLU A 155 -28.42 12.52 -0.14
N GLY A 156 -27.71 13.49 0.48
CA GLY A 156 -28.05 14.91 0.40
C GLY A 156 -27.97 15.47 -1.03
N ASP A 157 -27.07 14.93 -1.84
CA ASP A 157 -26.94 15.22 -3.28
C ASP A 157 -28.01 14.49 -4.14
N GLY A 158 -28.90 13.69 -3.52
CA GLY A 158 -29.95 12.92 -4.20
C GLY A 158 -29.47 11.63 -4.86
N ASN A 159 -28.20 11.26 -4.71
CA ASN A 159 -27.62 10.05 -5.30
C ASN A 159 -27.74 8.85 -4.34
N LEU A 160 -28.96 8.33 -4.23
CA LEU A 160 -29.28 7.25 -3.30
C LEU A 160 -28.50 5.96 -3.57
N LEU A 161 -28.24 5.63 -4.84
CA LEU A 161 -27.48 4.42 -5.19
C LEU A 161 -26.05 4.51 -4.66
N ARG A 162 -25.35 5.62 -4.91
CA ARG A 162 -24.00 5.83 -4.37
C ARG A 162 -23.97 5.92 -2.86
N ALA A 163 -25.02 6.48 -2.25
CA ALA A 163 -25.15 6.51 -0.79
C ALA A 163 -25.26 5.08 -0.22
N TYR A 164 -26.08 4.23 -0.82
CA TYR A 164 -26.21 2.83 -0.42
C TYR A 164 -24.90 2.06 -0.58
N GLU A 165 -24.22 2.20 -1.72
CA GLU A 165 -22.91 1.57 -1.98
C GLU A 165 -21.85 2.03 -0.97
N ALA A 166 -21.82 3.31 -0.60
CA ALA A 166 -20.89 3.83 0.38
C ALA A 166 -21.09 3.18 1.77
N LEU A 167 -22.35 2.92 2.15
CA LEU A 167 -22.69 2.25 3.41
C LEU A 167 -22.43 0.74 3.36
N SER A 168 -22.77 0.07 2.25
CA SER A 168 -22.56 -1.38 2.10
C SER A 168 -21.08 -1.76 2.18
N ASN A 169 -20.21 -0.84 1.78
CA ASN A 169 -18.77 -1.01 1.85
C ASN A 169 -18.19 -0.79 3.26
N ILE A 170 -18.97 -0.39 4.26
CA ILE A 170 -18.47 -0.26 5.64
C ILE A 170 -18.27 -1.66 6.25
N ASP A 171 -17.04 -2.00 6.64
CA ASP A 171 -16.69 -3.33 7.16
C ASP A 171 -17.54 -3.73 8.39
N VAL A 172 -17.81 -2.78 9.29
CA VAL A 172 -18.61 -3.01 10.51
C VAL A 172 -20.01 -2.44 10.32
N GLN A 173 -20.96 -3.33 10.04
CA GLN A 173 -22.37 -3.02 9.85
C GLN A 173 -23.09 -2.86 11.20
N ASN A 174 -22.74 -1.81 11.95
CA ASN A 174 -23.42 -1.48 13.20
C ASN A 174 -24.88 -1.06 12.97
N GLU A 175 -25.67 -0.93 14.03
CA GLU A 175 -27.10 -0.59 13.93
C GLU A 175 -27.35 0.71 13.16
N LYS A 176 -26.53 1.75 13.37
CA LYS A 176 -26.64 3.05 12.68
C LYS A 176 -26.47 2.89 11.16
N VAL A 177 -25.49 2.11 10.70
CA VAL A 177 -25.27 1.83 9.27
C VAL A 177 -26.42 1.02 8.70
N ARG A 178 -26.82 -0.07 9.36
CA ARG A 178 -27.90 -0.96 8.88
C ARG A 178 -29.24 -0.24 8.78
N ARG A 179 -29.59 0.61 9.76
CA ARG A 179 -30.79 1.46 9.70
C ARG A 179 -30.76 2.39 8.51
N LYS A 180 -29.61 3.03 8.25
CA LYS A 180 -29.49 3.96 7.13
C LYS A 180 -29.53 3.27 5.76
N MET A 181 -28.93 2.08 5.65
CA MET A 181 -29.04 1.26 4.44
C MET A 181 -30.48 0.85 4.16
N SER A 182 -31.20 0.42 5.20
CA SER A 182 -32.60 0.01 5.08
C SER A 182 -33.51 1.16 4.63
N ASP A 183 -33.36 2.36 5.21
CA ASP A 183 -34.05 3.60 4.78
C ASP A 183 -33.77 3.94 3.30
N ILE A 184 -32.49 3.95 2.91
CA ILE A 184 -32.10 4.26 1.52
C ILE A 184 -32.62 3.19 0.54
N ALA A 185 -32.56 1.91 0.90
CA ALA A 185 -33.10 0.82 0.09
C ALA A 185 -34.60 0.97 -0.14
N PHE A 186 -35.36 1.30 0.90
CA PHE A 186 -36.79 1.55 0.77
C PHE A 186 -37.07 2.70 -0.21
N ARG A 187 -36.33 3.81 -0.09
CA ARG A 187 -36.47 4.98 -0.98
C ARG A 187 -36.09 4.68 -2.42
N LEU A 188 -35.02 3.90 -2.65
CA LEU A 188 -34.67 3.39 -3.98
C LEU A 188 -35.79 2.53 -4.56
N GLY A 189 -36.39 1.65 -3.75
CA GLY A 189 -37.56 0.87 -4.14
C GLY A 189 -38.73 1.75 -4.59
N GLU A 190 -39.11 2.75 -3.78
CA GLU A 190 -40.20 3.68 -4.12
C GLU A 190 -39.87 4.52 -5.37
N GLU A 191 -38.61 4.96 -5.55
CA GLU A 191 -38.17 5.67 -6.76
C GLU A 191 -38.37 4.81 -8.00
N ARG A 192 -37.91 3.55 -7.97
CA ARG A 192 -38.07 2.60 -9.09
C ARG A 192 -39.54 2.30 -9.36
N TYR A 193 -40.31 2.01 -8.31
CA TYR A 193 -41.74 1.73 -8.39
C TYR A 193 -42.51 2.90 -9.03
N SER A 194 -42.24 4.13 -8.60
CA SER A 194 -42.91 5.33 -9.13
C SER A 194 -42.69 5.53 -10.64
N GLY A 195 -41.56 5.08 -11.17
CA GLY A 195 -41.24 5.16 -12.60
C GLY A 195 -42.15 4.33 -13.51
N PHE A 196 -42.89 3.37 -12.96
CA PHE A 196 -43.80 2.52 -13.72
C PHE A 196 -45.16 2.26 -13.05
N ALA A 197 -45.41 2.83 -11.88
CA ALA A 197 -46.70 2.76 -11.21
C ALA A 197 -47.84 3.21 -12.15
N GLY A 198 -48.93 2.43 -12.20
CA GLY A 198 -50.10 2.71 -13.04
C GLY A 198 -49.95 2.33 -14.51
N LYS A 199 -48.81 1.80 -14.95
CA LYS A 199 -48.66 1.28 -16.32
C LYS A 199 -49.33 -0.09 -16.44
N PRO A 200 -50.04 -0.38 -17.55
CA PRO A 200 -50.76 -1.65 -17.72
C PRO A 200 -49.83 -2.85 -17.95
N SER A 201 -48.60 -2.60 -18.40
CA SER A 201 -47.57 -3.63 -18.61
C SER A 201 -46.19 -2.99 -18.50
N VAL A 202 -45.31 -3.62 -17.71
CA VAL A 202 -43.98 -3.11 -17.35
C VAL A 202 -42.92 -4.12 -17.77
N ASN A 203 -41.74 -3.64 -18.15
CA ASN A 203 -40.60 -4.51 -18.43
C ASN A 203 -40.23 -5.28 -17.14
N GLU A 204 -40.12 -6.61 -17.25
CA GLU A 204 -39.81 -7.47 -16.11
C GLU A 204 -38.55 -7.05 -15.33
N HIS A 205 -37.53 -6.54 -16.02
CA HIS A 205 -36.29 -6.10 -15.37
C HIS A 205 -36.52 -4.96 -14.38
N LEU A 206 -37.40 -4.00 -14.70
CA LEU A 206 -37.72 -2.87 -13.82
C LEU A 206 -38.47 -3.32 -12.56
N VAL A 207 -39.37 -4.29 -12.73
CA VAL A 207 -40.10 -4.91 -11.61
C VAL A 207 -39.13 -5.64 -10.69
N ARG A 208 -38.19 -6.43 -11.26
CA ARG A 208 -37.16 -7.13 -10.49
C ARG A 208 -36.20 -6.18 -9.78
N ASP A 209 -35.81 -5.06 -10.38
CA ASP A 209 -34.96 -4.04 -9.73
C ASP A 209 -35.69 -3.41 -8.54
N ALA A 210 -36.97 -3.06 -8.67
CA ALA A 210 -37.75 -2.56 -7.54
C ALA A 210 -37.87 -3.59 -6.41
N ILE A 211 -38.18 -4.86 -6.74
CA ILE A 211 -38.23 -5.96 -5.75
C ILE A 211 -36.88 -6.12 -5.05
N TYR A 212 -35.77 -6.05 -5.79
CA TYR A 212 -34.43 -6.15 -5.22
C TYR A 212 -34.23 -5.10 -4.12
N TRP A 213 -34.52 -3.83 -4.40
CA TRP A 213 -34.37 -2.77 -3.40
C TRP A 213 -35.28 -2.93 -2.19
N TYR A 214 -36.55 -3.26 -2.38
CA TYR A 214 -37.44 -3.53 -1.24
C TYR A 214 -36.98 -4.73 -0.39
N SER A 215 -36.39 -5.76 -1.01
CA SER A 215 -35.86 -6.92 -0.26
C SER A 215 -34.62 -6.63 0.57
N GLN A 216 -33.96 -5.48 0.35
CA GLN A 216 -32.84 -5.05 1.21
C GLN A 216 -33.33 -4.39 2.52
N VAL A 217 -34.62 -4.02 2.60
CA VAL A 217 -35.22 -3.40 3.80
C VAL A 217 -35.26 -4.42 4.93
N GLN A 218 -34.78 -4.03 6.11
CA GLN A 218 -34.56 -4.94 7.22
C GLN A 218 -35.79 -5.03 8.14
N PRO A 219 -36.04 -6.18 8.81
CA PRO A 219 -37.21 -6.35 9.68
C PRO A 219 -37.36 -5.36 10.84
N PHE A 220 -36.27 -4.70 11.25
CA PHE A 220 -36.29 -3.70 12.32
C PHE A 220 -36.69 -2.29 11.84
N ASP A 221 -36.85 -2.09 10.52
CA ASP A 221 -37.17 -0.81 9.91
C ASP A 221 -38.68 -0.58 9.88
N ASP A 222 -39.11 0.64 10.20
CA ASP A 222 -40.51 1.01 10.23
C ASP A 222 -41.21 0.83 8.86
N ASN A 223 -40.44 0.84 7.76
CA ASN A 223 -40.96 0.64 6.41
C ASN A 223 -40.99 -0.83 5.96
N TYR A 224 -40.56 -1.78 6.81
CA TYR A 224 -40.43 -3.19 6.42
C TYR A 224 -41.75 -3.80 5.93
N GLU A 225 -42.84 -3.61 6.68
CA GLU A 225 -44.15 -4.14 6.29
C GLU A 225 -44.64 -3.56 4.96
N LYS A 226 -44.39 -2.26 4.74
CA LYS A 226 -44.72 -1.59 3.48
C LYS A 226 -43.87 -2.12 2.32
N ALA A 227 -42.59 -2.39 2.55
CA ALA A 227 -41.70 -3.01 1.55
C ALA A 227 -42.19 -4.41 1.16
N GLU A 228 -42.59 -5.24 2.13
CA GLU A 228 -43.16 -6.57 1.87
C GLU A 228 -44.48 -6.50 1.10
N GLN A 229 -45.36 -5.55 1.43
CA GLN A 229 -46.57 -5.29 0.65
C GLN A 229 -46.24 -4.94 -0.80
N ARG A 230 -45.27 -4.04 -1.03
CA ARG A 230 -44.81 -3.67 -2.37
C ARG A 230 -44.24 -4.85 -3.15
N ILE A 231 -43.45 -5.71 -2.50
CA ILE A 231 -42.92 -6.93 -3.13
C ILE A 231 -44.07 -7.83 -3.60
N ASN A 232 -45.10 -8.01 -2.79
CA ASN A 232 -46.25 -8.85 -3.12
C ASN A 232 -47.09 -8.25 -4.26
N GLU A 233 -47.31 -6.93 -4.26
CA GLU A 233 -47.95 -6.22 -5.39
C GLU A 233 -47.17 -6.41 -6.69
N LEU A 234 -45.85 -6.24 -6.64
CA LEU A 234 -44.97 -6.33 -7.80
C LEU A 234 -44.92 -7.74 -8.39
N LYS A 235 -44.96 -8.79 -7.56
CA LYS A 235 -45.01 -10.19 -8.02
C LYS A 235 -46.27 -10.53 -8.80
N LEU A 236 -47.36 -9.77 -8.60
CA LEU A 236 -48.64 -9.96 -9.27
C LEU A 236 -48.81 -9.05 -10.51
N MET A 237 -47.83 -8.19 -10.80
CA MET A 237 -47.92 -7.24 -11.90
C MET A 237 -47.72 -7.94 -13.25
N ASN A 238 -48.51 -7.55 -14.25
CA ASN A 238 -48.35 -8.03 -15.62
C ASN A 238 -47.07 -7.47 -16.24
N THR A 239 -46.12 -8.36 -16.54
CA THR A 239 -44.85 -8.02 -17.20
C THR A 239 -44.86 -8.36 -18.68
N LYS A 240 -43.95 -7.73 -19.44
CA LYS A 240 -43.67 -8.00 -20.85
C LYS A 240 -42.18 -8.11 -21.10
#